data_AF-A0A4Q0S685-F1
#
_entry.id   AF-A0A4Q0S685-F1
#
_cell.length_a   1.000
_cell.length_b   1.000
_cell.length_c   1.000
_cell.angle_alpha   90.00
_cell.angle_beta   90.00
_cell.angle_gamma   90.00
#
_symmetry.space_group_name_H-M   'P 1'
#
loop_
_entity.id
_entity.type
_entity.pdbx_description
1 polymer ?
#
loop_
_entity_poly.entity_id
_entity_poly.type
_entity_poly.pdbx_seq_one_letter_code
_entity_poly.pdbx_strand_id
1 'polypeptide(L)'
;MPYLVSRTNEYGSSNLGRGTAAVALRLARRLLREGYMDVRVCTRRGRILQPNEFDQLEPAKESDMAKGQQRGNREAKKPKKEKSKVIAAAPSRKEAAWQPDFGPAKKK
;
A
#
# COMPACT_ATOMS: atom_id res chain seq x y z
N MET A 1 -1.50 9.66 -0.52
CA MET A 1 -0.22 10.21 -0.03
C MET A 1 0.71 10.41 -1.21
N PRO A 2 1.12 11.64 -1.53
CA PRO A 2 1.83 11.93 -2.77
C PRO A 2 3.33 11.61 -2.77
N TYR A 3 3.98 11.65 -1.61
CA TYR A 3 5.39 11.29 -1.47
C TYR A 3 5.54 10.30 -0.32
N LEU A 4 6.36 9.28 -0.51
CA LEU A 4 6.68 8.27 0.50
C LEU A 4 8.17 8.34 0.79
N VAL A 5 8.53 8.52 2.05
CA VAL A 5 9.93 8.46 2.50
C VAL A 5 10.14 7.11 3.17
N SER A 6 10.94 6.27 2.55
CA SER A 6 11.36 4.98 3.10
C SER A 6 12.70 5.17 3.80
N ARG A 7 12.84 4.61 5.00
CA ARG A 7 14.10 4.59 5.75
C ARG A 7 14.37 3.19 6.23
N THR A 8 15.62 2.76 6.15
CA THR A 8 16.08 1.47 6.69
C THR A 8 17.21 1.73 7.68
N ASN A 9 17.14 1.07 8.83
CA ASN A 9 18.20 0.99 9.83
C ASN A 9 18.37 -0.47 10.29
N GLU A 10 19.23 -0.68 11.27
CA GLU A 10 19.48 -1.98 11.90
C GLU A 10 18.22 -2.66 12.48
N TYR A 11 17.19 -1.88 12.83
CA TYR A 11 15.92 -2.38 13.38
C TYR A 11 14.86 -2.68 12.30
N GLY A 12 15.17 -2.42 11.03
CA GLY A 12 14.30 -2.69 9.90
C GLY A 12 13.95 -1.46 9.08
N SER A 13 12.85 -1.55 8.32
CA SER A 13 12.40 -0.50 7.40
C SER A 13 11.12 0.18 7.89
N SER A 14 11.00 1.48 7.66
CA SER A 14 9.83 2.29 7.99
C SER A 14 9.49 3.23 6.85
N ASN A 15 8.19 3.44 6.62
CA ASN A 15 7.68 4.29 5.55
C ASN A 15 6.87 5.46 6.12
N LEU A 16 7.17 6.68 5.68
CA LEU A 16 6.53 7.91 6.13
C LEU A 16 5.94 8.68 4.94
N GLY A 17 4.61 8.84 4.95
CA GLY A 17 3.91 9.64 3.95
C GLY A 17 4.08 11.15 4.19
N ARG A 18 4.31 11.92 3.12
CA ARG A 18 4.37 13.39 3.14
C ARG A 18 3.52 14.00 2.02
N GLY A 19 2.94 15.16 2.32
CA GLY A 19 2.03 15.89 1.42
C GLY A 19 2.74 16.66 0.30
N THR A 20 3.99 17.07 0.53
CA THR A 20 4.75 17.92 -0.39
C THR A 20 6.16 17.37 -0.60
N ALA A 21 6.74 17.68 -1.77
CA ALA A 21 8.10 17.30 -2.15
C ALA A 21 9.13 17.86 -1.16
N ALA A 22 9.04 19.16 -0.86
CA ALA A 22 9.98 19.84 0.04
C ALA A 22 10.03 19.21 1.44
N VAL A 23 8.87 18.84 2.00
CA VAL A 23 8.82 18.20 3.33
C VAL A 23 9.38 16.77 3.26
N ALA A 24 9.12 16.04 2.18
CA ALA A 24 9.71 14.71 1.96
C ALA A 24 11.25 14.78 1.88
N LEU A 25 11.79 15.73 1.10
CA LEU A 25 13.24 15.94 0.96
C LEU A 25 13.88 16.40 2.28
N ARG A 26 13.25 17.34 2.99
CA ARG A 26 13.74 17.79 4.30
C ARG A 26 13.81 16.65 5.31
N LEU A 27 12.80 15.79 5.34
CA LEU A 27 12.80 14.59 6.17
C LEU A 27 13.89 13.61 5.73
N ALA A 28 14.03 13.36 4.43
CA ALA A 28 15.04 12.45 3.91
C ALA A 28 16.46 12.90 4.26
N ARG A 29 16.77 14.19 4.06
CA ARG A 29 18.06 14.80 4.48
C ARG A 29 18.28 14.70 6.00
N ARG A 30 17.23 14.87 6.80
CA ARG A 30 17.31 14.68 8.27
C ARG A 30 17.64 13.24 8.64
N LEU A 31 17.01 12.25 8.00
CA LEU A 31 17.25 10.84 8.27
C LEU A 31 18.68 10.42 7.90
N LEU A 32 19.22 10.94 6.80
CA LEU A 32 20.63 10.72 6.45
C LEU A 32 21.57 11.24 7.53
N ARG A 33 21.28 12.42 8.09
CA ARG A 33 22.04 13.00 9.21
C ARG A 33 21.89 12.22 10.52
N GLU A 34 20.74 11.58 10.73
CA GLU A 34 20.48 10.69 11.87
C GLU A 34 21.16 9.32 11.74
N GLY A 35 21.84 9.04 10.61
CA GLY A 35 22.57 7.79 10.41
C GLY A 35 21.71 6.65 9.83
N TYR A 36 20.57 6.95 9.22
CA TYR A 36 19.83 5.94 8.46
C TYR A 36 20.61 5.57 7.18
N MET A 37 20.86 4.28 7.00
CA MET A 37 21.75 3.76 5.95
C MET A 37 21.12 3.81 4.55
N ASP A 38 19.79 3.68 4.48
CA ASP A 38 19.07 3.60 3.20
C ASP A 38 17.79 4.43 3.29
N VAL A 39 17.88 5.65 2.76
CA VAL A 39 16.79 6.62 2.71
C VAL A 39 16.40 6.84 1.26
N ARG A 40 15.13 6.56 0.94
CA ARG A 40 14.58 6.67 -0.41
C ARG A 40 13.31 7.50 -0.41
N VAL A 41 13.08 8.26 -1.49
CA VAL A 41 11.87 9.07 -1.65
C VAL A 41 11.12 8.61 -2.90
N CYS A 42 9.95 7.99 -2.71
CA CYS A 42 9.03 7.72 -3.81
C CYS A 42 8.20 8.97 -4.13
N THR A 43 8.12 9.29 -5.41
CA THR A 43 7.38 10.43 -5.95
C THR A 43 6.00 10.01 -6.45
N ARG A 44 5.11 10.98 -6.67
CA ARG A 44 3.80 10.76 -7.31
C ARG A 44 3.90 10.04 -8.66
N ARG A 45 5.02 10.18 -9.37
CA ARG A 45 5.26 9.58 -10.69
C ARG A 45 5.75 8.13 -10.61
N GLY A 46 5.81 7.54 -9.42
CA GLY A 46 6.35 6.19 -9.20
C GLY A 46 7.87 6.11 -9.30
N ARG A 47 8.57 7.25 -9.46
CA ARG A 47 10.03 7.30 -9.41
C ARG A 47 10.49 7.23 -7.96
N ILE A 48 11.47 6.37 -7.70
CA ILE A 48 12.18 6.27 -6.43
C ILE A 48 13.47 7.07 -6.57
N LEU A 49 13.72 7.99 -5.66
CA LEU A 49 14.95 8.77 -5.63
C LEU A 49 15.84 8.29 -4.50
N GLN A 50 17.12 8.15 -4.81
CA GLN A 50 18.20 7.95 -3.85
C GLN A 50 18.75 9.29 -3.34
N PRO A 51 19.57 9.29 -2.26
CA PRO A 51 20.13 10.51 -1.68
C PRO A 51 20.82 11.44 -2.70
N ASN A 52 21.53 10.87 -3.67
CA ASN A 52 22.25 11.60 -4.72
C ASN A 52 21.32 12.24 -5.75
N GLU A 53 20.05 11.83 -5.78
CA GLU A 53 19.05 12.27 -6.77
C GLU A 53 18.02 13.23 -6.15
N PHE A 54 18.15 13.53 -4.86
CA PHE A 54 17.23 14.44 -4.16
C PHE A 54 17.21 15.84 -4.79
N ASP A 55 18.33 16.28 -5.35
CA ASP A 55 18.44 17.59 -6.00
C ASP A 55 17.72 17.63 -7.37
N GLN A 56 17.42 16.46 -7.97
CA GLN A 56 16.58 16.38 -9.18
C GLN A 56 15.09 16.63 -8.89
N LEU A 57 14.70 16.60 -7.61
CA LEU A 57 13.33 16.84 -7.16
C LEU A 57 13.14 18.23 -6.54
N GLU A 58 14.24 18.96 -6.30
CA GLU A 58 14.16 20.39 -5.99
C GLU A 58 13.46 21.07 -7.17
N PRO A 59 12.39 21.85 -6.91
CA PRO A 59 11.61 22.44 -7.97
C PRO A 59 12.46 23.54 -8.63
N ALA A 60 13.04 23.22 -9.78
CA ALA A 60 13.25 24.23 -10.80
C ALA A 60 11.87 24.79 -11.17
N LYS A 61 11.46 25.84 -10.45
CA LYS A 61 10.24 26.65 -10.64
C LYS A 61 8.93 25.84 -10.67
N GLU A 62 8.18 25.99 -9.58
CA GLU A 62 6.74 26.25 -9.59
C GLU A 62 6.02 25.92 -10.91
N SER A 63 5.62 24.65 -11.06
CA SER A 63 4.49 24.30 -11.92
C SER A 63 3.39 23.81 -11.00
N ASP A 64 2.47 24.74 -10.74
CA ASP A 64 1.08 24.54 -10.35
C ASP A 64 0.63 23.07 -10.44
N MET A 65 0.49 22.39 -9.29
CA MET A 65 -0.33 21.19 -9.22
C MET A 65 -1.68 21.57 -8.64
N ALA A 66 -2.56 21.97 -9.56
CA ALA A 66 -3.98 22.13 -9.41
C ALA A 66 -4.61 21.27 -8.30
N LYS A 67 -5.40 21.95 -7.45
CA LYS A 67 -6.42 21.34 -6.59
C LYS A 67 -7.26 20.37 -7.44
N GLY A 68 -7.21 19.07 -7.16
CA GLY A 68 -8.05 18.14 -7.91
C GLY A 68 -8.02 16.69 -7.44
N GLN A 69 -9.19 16.22 -7.01
CA GLN A 69 -9.64 14.83 -6.90
C GLN A 69 -9.42 14.10 -5.57
N GLN A 70 -10.40 14.31 -4.68
CA GLN A 70 -10.89 13.29 -3.75
C GLN A 70 -11.31 12.05 -4.55
N ARG A 71 -10.47 11.01 -4.56
CA ARG A 71 -10.85 9.70 -5.10
C ARG A 71 -11.34 8.82 -3.96
N GLY A 72 -12.66 8.83 -3.75
CA GLY A 72 -13.35 7.82 -2.95
C GLY A 72 -13.50 6.55 -3.78
N ASN A 73 -12.54 5.63 -3.68
CA ASN A 73 -12.67 4.30 -4.27
C ASN A 73 -13.00 3.30 -3.17
N ARG A 74 -14.25 3.35 -2.67
CA ARG A 74 -14.86 2.23 -1.97
C ARG A 74 -15.36 1.25 -3.04
N GLU A 75 -14.45 0.46 -3.61
CA GLU A 75 -14.88 -0.63 -4.47
C GLU A 75 -15.48 -1.74 -3.59
N ALA A 76 -16.80 -1.68 -3.45
CA ALA A 76 -17.60 -2.78 -2.99
C ALA A 76 -17.24 -4.02 -3.81
N LYS A 77 -16.78 -5.06 -3.10
CA LYS A 77 -16.82 -6.48 -3.46
C LYS A 77 -17.63 -6.74 -4.73
N LYS A 78 -16.97 -7.06 -5.85
CA LYS A 78 -17.64 -7.43 -7.11
C LYS A 78 -18.78 -8.44 -6.80
N PRO A 79 -20.05 -8.12 -7.12
CA PRO A 79 -21.14 -9.06 -6.95
C PRO A 79 -20.93 -10.25 -7.90
N LYS A 80 -21.09 -11.45 -7.34
CA LYS A 80 -20.86 -12.72 -8.03
C LYS A 80 -21.91 -12.89 -9.13
N LYS A 81 -21.41 -12.99 -10.36
CA LYS A 81 -22.05 -13.45 -11.59
C LYS A 81 -23.39 -14.16 -11.36
N GLU A 82 -24.43 -13.51 -11.85
CA GLU A 82 -25.79 -14.01 -12.00
C GLU A 82 -25.79 -15.43 -12.58
N LYS A 83 -26.39 -16.37 -11.85
CA LYS A 83 -26.89 -17.64 -12.38
C LYS A 83 -28.26 -17.87 -11.79
N SER A 84 -29.26 -17.35 -12.47
CA SER A 84 -30.66 -17.75 -12.30
C SER A 84 -30.77 -19.25 -12.55
N LYS A 85 -31.11 -20.01 -11.50
CA LYS A 85 -31.77 -21.32 -11.62
C LYS A 85 -32.95 -21.31 -10.66
N VAL A 86 -34.07 -20.82 -11.17
CA VAL A 86 -35.40 -21.12 -10.66
C VAL A 86 -35.56 -22.64 -10.73
N ILE A 87 -35.61 -23.31 -9.59
CA ILE A 87 -36.21 -24.64 -9.46
C ILE A 87 -37.00 -24.61 -8.15
N ALA A 88 -38.33 -24.56 -8.30
CA ALA A 88 -39.28 -24.71 -7.23
C ALA A 88 -39.33 -26.18 -6.79
N ALA A 89 -38.98 -26.48 -5.53
CA ALA A 89 -39.53 -27.59 -4.72
C ALA A 89 -38.88 -27.65 -3.31
N ALA A 90 -39.75 -27.46 -2.30
CA ALA A 90 -39.81 -27.94 -0.91
C ALA A 90 -38.57 -28.02 0.05
N PRO A 91 -38.76 -27.72 1.35
CA PRO A 91 -37.69 -27.56 2.34
C PRO A 91 -37.22 -28.89 2.93
N SER A 92 -35.91 -29.07 3.09
CA SER A 92 -35.36 -30.21 3.86
C SER A 92 -34.13 -29.79 4.66
N ARG A 93 -34.26 -29.91 5.98
CA ARG A 93 -33.20 -29.82 7.00
C ARG A 93 -32.15 -30.90 6.74
N LYS A 94 -30.87 -30.58 6.89
CA LYS A 94 -29.89 -31.47 7.54
C LYS A 94 -28.67 -30.71 8.04
N GLU A 95 -28.41 -30.92 9.33
CA GLU A 95 -27.23 -30.51 10.09
C GLU A 95 -25.94 -31.10 9.50
N ALA A 96 -24.83 -30.45 9.84
CA ALA A 96 -23.62 -31.06 10.41
C ALA A 96 -22.30 -30.63 9.76
N ALA A 97 -21.36 -30.33 10.66
CA ALA A 97 -19.90 -30.39 10.52
C ALA A 97 -19.22 -29.30 9.67
N TRP A 98 -19.03 -28.13 10.28
CA TRP A 98 -17.82 -27.34 10.07
C TRP A 98 -16.63 -28.11 10.66
N GLN A 99 -15.73 -28.62 9.82
CA GLN A 99 -14.48 -29.25 10.26
C GLN A 99 -13.36 -28.83 9.29
N PRO A 100 -12.35 -28.08 9.75
CA PRO A 100 -11.05 -28.01 9.08
C PRO A 100 -10.19 -29.20 9.49
N ASP A 101 -9.63 -29.88 8.49
CA ASP A 101 -8.83 -31.10 8.61
C ASP A 101 -7.50 -30.83 9.36
N PHE A 102 -7.33 -31.42 10.54
CA PHE A 102 -6.10 -31.41 11.31
C PHE A 102 -5.29 -32.69 11.05
N GLY A 103 -4.24 -32.58 10.22
CA GLY A 103 -2.95 -33.27 10.36
C GLY A 103 -2.89 -34.81 10.14
N PRO A 104 -1.84 -35.32 9.47
CA PRO A 104 -1.71 -36.75 9.19
C PRO A 104 -1.16 -37.50 10.42
N ALA A 105 -1.93 -38.42 10.97
CA ALA A 105 -1.48 -39.34 12.01
C ALA A 105 -1.46 -40.79 11.50
N LYS A 106 -0.24 -41.30 11.23
CA LYS A 106 0.31 -42.68 11.38
C LYS A 106 -0.54 -43.88 10.84
N LYS A 107 -0.03 -44.90 10.13
CA LYS A 107 1.22 -45.70 10.24
C LYS A 107 1.44 -46.53 8.95
N LYS A 108 2.70 -46.85 8.65
CA LYS A 108 3.20 -48.24 8.71
C LYS A 108 4.53 -48.22 9.44
#